data_AF-A0A533ZU55-F1
#
_entry.id   AF-A0A533ZU55-F1
#
_cell.length_a   1.000
_cell.length_b   1.000
_cell.length_c   1.000
_cell.angle_alpha   90.00
_cell.angle_beta   90.00
_cell.angle_gamma   90.00
#
_symmetry.space_group_name_H-M   'P 1'
#
loop_
_entity.id
_entity.type
_entity.pdbx_description
1 polymer ?
#
loop_
_entity_poly.entity_id
_entity_poly.type
_entity_poly.pdbx_seq_one_letter_code
_entity_poly.pdbx_strand_id
1 'polypeptide(L)' 'MLNVNEIPPETGSYFAGFTDGEGSFNVSFRPRNDYRFPWKISLCFNISQRDEVILAQFKRHLRCGTMR' A
#
# COMPACT_ATOMS: atom_id res chain seq x y z
N MET A 1 -3.69 -14.05 4.75
CA MET A 1 -4.15 -13.46 3.48
C MET A 1 -5.26 -12.46 3.79
N LEU A 2 -5.42 -11.39 3.00
CA LEU A 2 -6.48 -10.38 3.15
C LEU A 2 -7.85 -11.02 2.88
N ASN A 3 -8.84 -10.79 3.75
CA ASN A 3 -10.24 -11.14 3.51
C ASN A 3 -11.06 -9.85 3.50
N VAL A 4 -11.48 -9.40 2.31
CA VAL A 4 -12.16 -8.11 2.13
C VAL A 4 -13.54 -8.11 2.81
N ASN A 5 -14.22 -9.26 2.85
CA ASN A 5 -15.54 -9.38 3.46
C ASN A 5 -15.52 -9.25 5.00
N GLU A 6 -14.35 -9.41 5.63
CA GLU A 6 -14.17 -9.20 7.08
C GLU A 6 -13.96 -7.72 7.44
N ILE A 7 -13.71 -6.85 6.47
CA ILE A 7 -13.48 -5.42 6.72
C ILE A 7 -14.83 -4.70 6.76
N PRO A 8 -15.19 -4.03 7.86
CA PRO A 8 -16.43 -3.27 7.92
C PRO A 8 -16.48 -2.18 6.84
N PRO A 9 -17.63 -1.95 6.17
CA PRO A 9 -17.74 -0.98 5.08
C PRO A 9 -17.26 0.44 5.45
N GLU A 10 -17.49 0.87 6.70
CA GLU A 10 -17.03 2.15 7.23
C GLU A 10 -15.51 2.23 7.31
N THR A 11 -14.84 1.12 7.66
CA THR A 11 -13.38 1.04 7.69
C THR A 11 -12.82 1.07 6.27
N GLY A 12 -13.44 0.35 5.34
CA GLY A 12 -13.08 0.38 3.92
C GLY A 12 -13.24 1.78 3.32
N SER A 13 -14.35 2.45 3.62
CA SER A 13 -14.62 3.82 3.15
C SER A 13 -13.63 4.83 3.72
N TYR A 14 -13.28 4.69 5.01
CA TYR A 14 -12.25 5.51 5.64
C TYR A 14 -10.89 5.31 4.98
N PHE A 15 -10.47 4.07 4.72
CA PHE A 15 -9.20 3.80 4.04
C PHE A 15 -9.18 4.32 2.61
N ALA A 16 -10.29 4.21 1.88
CA ALA A 16 -10.40 4.78 0.54
C ALA A 16 -10.20 6.30 0.58
N GLY A 17 -10.97 7.01 1.40
CA GLY A 17 -10.86 8.46 1.52
C GLY A 17 -9.49 8.94 2.03
N PHE A 18 -8.90 8.21 2.98
CA PHE A 18 -7.56 8.52 3.47
C PHE A 18 -6.50 8.29 2.38
N THR A 19 -6.65 7.22 1.60
CA THR A 19 -5.77 6.90 0.47
C THR A 19 -5.88 7.92 -0.65
N ASP A 20 -7.07 8.47 -0.91
CA ASP A 20 -7.25 9.53 -1.92
C ASP A 20 -6.53 10.84 -1.53
N GLY A 21 -6.35 11.10 -0.23
CA GLY A 21 -5.61 12.27 0.26
C GLY A 21 -4.10 12.04 0.39
N GLU A 22 -3.70 10.99 1.11
CA GLU A 22 -2.31 10.75 1.55
C GLU A 22 -1.65 9.54 0.88
N GLY A 23 -2.41 8.81 0.07
CA GLY A 23 -1.94 7.60 -0.60
C GLY A 23 -1.37 7.87 -1.99
N SER A 24 -0.54 6.93 -2.45
CA SER A 24 0.03 6.95 -3.79
C SER A 24 0.16 5.54 -4.34
N PHE A 25 -0.56 5.29 -5.43
CA PHE A 25 -0.35 4.14 -6.30
C PHE A 25 0.62 4.55 -7.42
N ASN A 26 1.74 3.85 -7.55
CA ASN A 26 2.72 4.12 -8.60
C ASN A 26 3.31 2.86 -9.20
N VAL A 27 3.84 3.02 -10.42
CA VAL A 27 4.60 2.00 -11.13
C VAL A 27 6.05 2.47 -11.20
N SER A 28 6.94 1.72 -10.55
CA SER A 28 8.36 2.05 -10.48
C SER A 28 9.18 1.13 -11.38
N PHE A 29 10.02 1.72 -12.23
CA PHE A 29 10.98 1.01 -13.08
C PHE A 29 12.36 1.13 -12.44
N ARG A 30 12.99 -0.01 -12.15
CA ARG A 30 14.32 -0.06 -11.54
C ARG A 30 15.28 -0.82 -12.45
N PRO A 31 16.46 -0.26 -12.81
CA PRO A 31 17.45 -0.97 -13.58
C PRO A 31 17.90 -2.27 -12.88
N ARG A 32 17.99 -3.37 -13.63
CA ARG A 32 18.39 -4.69 -13.12
C ARG A 32 19.18 -5.46 -14.19
N ASN A 33 20.47 -5.66 -13.97
CA ASN A 33 21.36 -6.32 -14.93
C ASN A 33 21.21 -7.86 -14.94
N ASP A 34 20.54 -8.42 -13.92
CA ASP A 34 20.28 -9.85 -13.75
C ASP A 34 19.03 -10.34 -14.51
N TYR A 35 18.29 -9.44 -15.15
CA TYR A 35 17.06 -9.76 -15.87
C TYR A 35 17.33 -9.80 -17.38
N ARG A 36 16.59 -10.65 -18.11
CA ARG A 36 16.63 -10.68 -19.59
C ARG A 36 16.31 -9.32 -20.20
N PHE A 37 15.35 -8.60 -19.61
CA PHE A 37 15.09 -7.19 -19.90
C PHE A 37 15.59 -6.38 -18.70
N PRO A 38 16.42 -5.35 -18.89
CA PRO A 38 17.21 -4.75 -17.80
C PRO A 38 16.40 -3.84 -16.86
N TRP A 39 15.12 -4.12 -16.67
CA TRP A 39 14.18 -3.35 -15.88
C TRP A 39 13.31 -4.27 -15.02
N LYS A 40 13.26 -3.97 -13.72
CA LYS A 40 12.24 -4.50 -12.82
C LYS A 40 11.13 -3.47 -12.67
N ILE A 41 9.94 -3.87 -13.10
CA ILE A 41 8.71 -3.10 -12.95
C ILE A 41 8.06 -3.52 -11.62
N SER A 42 7.75 -2.55 -10.76
CA SER A 42 7.13 -2.78 -9.45
C SER A 42 5.86 -1.93 -9.31
N LEU A 43 4.76 -2.57 -8.94
CA LEU A 43 3.55 -1.89 -8.50
C LEU A 43 3.72 -1.57 -7.01
N CYS A 44 3.63 -0.29 -6.66
CA CYS A 44 3.79 0.18 -5.30
C CYS A 44 2.52 0.90 -4.85
N PHE A 45 2.06 0.55 -3.65
CA PHE A 45 1.12 1.34 -2.89
C PHE A 45 1.84 1.89 -1.65
N ASN A 46 1.78 3.20 -1.44
CA ASN A 46 2.38 3.85 -0.29
C ASN A 46 1.41 4.86 0.32
N ILE A 47 1.51 5.04 1.63
CA ILE A 47 0.76 6.02 2.40
C ILE A 47 1.80 6.76 3.25
N SER A 48 1.79 8.09 3.20
CA SER A 48 2.71 8.92 3.99
C SER A 48 1.92 9.63 5.07
N GLN A 49 2.26 9.40 6.34
CA GLN A 49 1.58 10.06 7.46
C GLN A 49 2.52 10.13 8.68
N ARG A 50 2.42 11.22 9.45
CA ARG A 50 3.17 11.42 10.68
C ARG A 50 2.66 10.56 11.83
N ASP A 51 1.35 10.36 11.90
CA ASP A 51 0.72 9.49 12.91
C ASP A 51 0.85 8.01 12.51
N GLU A 52 1.67 7.27 13.27
CA GLU A 52 1.91 5.85 13.05
C GLU A 52 0.68 4.97 13.34
N VAL A 53 -0.27 5.43 14.15
CA VAL A 53 -1.47 4.67 14.49
C VAL A 53 -2.30 4.42 13.24
N ILE A 54 -2.40 5.42 12.36
CA ILE A 54 -3.13 5.30 11.09
C ILE A 54 -2.44 4.25 10.20
N LEU A 55 -1.11 4.32 10.07
CA LEU A 55 -0.33 3.36 9.29
C LEU A 55 -0.46 1.92 9.86
N ALA A 56 -0.51 1.79 11.18
CA ALA A 56 -0.74 0.52 11.85
C ALA A 56 -2.14 -0.04 11.58
N GLN A 57 -3.18 0.80 11.47
CA GLN A 57 -4.52 0.36 11.08
C GLN A 57 -4.53 -0.22 9.66
N PHE A 58 -3.88 0.45 8.70
CA PHE A 58 -3.72 -0.08 7.34
C PHE A 58 -3.00 -1.42 7.34
N LYS A 59 -1.86 -1.52 8.02
CA LYS A 59 -1.08 -2.77 8.09
C LYS A 59 -1.87 -3.92 8.74
N ARG A 60 -2.63 -3.63 9.80
CA ARG A 60 -3.47 -4.60 10.51
C ARG A 60 -4.56 -5.18 9.61
N HIS A 61 -5.28 -4.33 8.87
CA HIS A 61 -6.42 -4.75 8.07
C HIS A 61 -6.01 -5.32 6.71
N LEU A 62 -5.04 -4.70 6.03
CA LEU A 62 -4.52 -5.20 4.74
C LEU A 62 -3.65 -6.45 4.90
N ARG A 63 -3.11 -6.68 6.11
CA ARG A 63 -2.25 -7.83 6.47
C ARG A 63 -1.04 -7.98 5.53
N CYS A 64 -0.52 -6.88 5.02
CA CYS A 64 0.60 -6.83 4.10
C CYS A 64 1.36 -5.50 4.22
N GLY A 65 2.44 -5.37 3.44
CA GLY A 65 3.25 -4.16 3.41
C GLY A 65 4.20 -4.02 4.60
N THR A 66 5.01 -2.97 4.54
CA THR A 66 6.02 -2.63 5.55
C THR A 66 5.82 -1.19 5.99
N MET A 67 5.98 -0.93 7.28
CA MET A 67 6.07 0.42 7.84
C MET A 67 7.55 0.79 7.96
N ARG A 68 7.90 2.01 7.61
CA ARG A 68 9.27 2.54 7.61
C ARG A 68 9.26 4.00 8.04
#